data_AF-A0A7I8MQY2-F1
#
_entry.id   AF-A0A7I8MQY2-F1
#
_cell.length_a   1.000
_cell.length_b   1.000
_cell.length_c   1.000
_cell.angle_alpha   90.00
_cell.angle_beta   90.00
_cell.angle_gamma   90.00
#
_symmetry.space_group_name_H-M   'P 1'
#
loop_
_entity.id
_entity.type
_entity.pdbx_description
1 polymer ?
#
loop_
_entity_poly.entity_id
_entity_poly.type
_entity_poly.pdbx_seq_one_letter_code
_entity_poly.pdbx_strand_id
1 'polypeptide(L)'
;MKIWQTIVLLCMGILAGCAGNSGHLKFSPELTRDFGEGRPPPEYRYYATGRENLPNAVIGIDRKYQQRARFWREIDAGSEDLIRAIQNVFPYRLESPRASYLLSPDGDIIGVFWSVIYWTNVRMGKDNDVYVLPPRPPDTDGGETIIP
;
A
#
# COMPACT_ATOMS: atom_id res chain seq x y z
N MET A 1 -46.83 -9.00 23.49
CA MET A 1 -46.38 -7.76 22.79
C MET A 1 -44.88 -7.46 22.89
N LYS A 2 -44.07 -8.15 23.73
CA LYS A 2 -42.62 -7.89 23.87
C LYS A 2 -41.71 -8.69 22.90
N ILE A 3 -42.20 -9.78 22.32
CA ILE A 3 -41.45 -10.65 21.40
C ILE A 3 -41.17 -9.99 20.04
N TRP A 4 -42.08 -9.12 19.58
CA TRP A 4 -41.92 -8.42 18.29
C TRP A 4 -40.82 -7.36 18.33
N GLN A 5 -40.61 -6.70 19.48
CA GLN A 5 -39.49 -5.76 19.66
C GLN A 5 -38.13 -6.46 19.64
N THR A 6 -38.03 -7.69 20.16
CA THR A 6 -36.78 -8.45 20.18
C THR A 6 -36.36 -8.91 18.79
N ILE A 7 -37.33 -9.28 17.93
CA ILE A 7 -37.06 -9.72 16.55
C ILE A 7 -36.59 -8.55 15.67
N VAL A 8 -37.19 -7.36 15.84
CA VAL A 8 -36.77 -6.15 15.11
C VAL A 8 -35.36 -5.70 15.49
N LEU A 9 -34.99 -5.79 16.78
CA LEU A 9 -33.63 -5.50 17.25
C LEU A 9 -32.60 -6.53 16.77
N LEU A 10 -32.97 -7.80 16.64
CA LEU A 10 -32.08 -8.85 16.15
C LEU A 10 -31.79 -8.74 14.64
N CYS A 11 -32.80 -8.35 13.83
CA CYS A 11 -32.62 -8.15 12.39
C CYS A 11 -31.78 -6.92 12.04
N MET A 12 -31.73 -5.90 12.90
CA MET A 12 -30.99 -4.66 12.64
C MET A 12 -29.47 -4.80 12.86
N GLY A 13 -29.02 -5.84 13.58
CA GLY A 13 -27.60 -6.11 13.85
C GLY A 13 -26.82 -6.81 12.73
N ILE A 14 -27.49 -7.29 11.68
CA ILE A 14 -26.87 -8.16 10.66
C ILE A 14 -26.32 -7.36 9.45
N LEU A 15 -26.64 -6.07 9.34
CA LEU A 15 -26.23 -5.24 8.20
C LEU A 15 -24.83 -4.61 8.31
N ALA A 16 -24.11 -4.79 9.42
CA ALA A 16 -22.79 -4.18 9.63
C ALA A 16 -21.59 -5.02 9.11
N GLY A 17 -21.84 -6.15 8.45
CA GLY A 17 -20.82 -7.20 8.24
C GLY A 17 -20.11 -7.29 6.88
N CYS A 18 -20.24 -6.31 5.98
CA CYS A 18 -19.64 -6.40 4.63
C CYS A 18 -18.88 -5.13 4.19
N ALA A 19 -18.20 -4.44 5.10
CA ALA A 19 -17.14 -3.51 4.71
C ALA A 19 -15.82 -4.31 4.65
N GLY A 20 -15.29 -4.52 3.45
CA GLY A 20 -14.07 -5.29 3.25
C GLY A 20 -12.90 -4.69 4.05
N ASN A 21 -12.18 -5.51 4.80
CA ASN A 21 -11.04 -5.11 5.62
C ASN A 21 -9.75 -4.88 4.79
N SER A 22 -9.90 -4.35 3.58
CA SER A 22 -8.81 -4.10 2.64
C SER A 22 -8.66 -2.60 2.43
N GLY A 23 -7.48 -2.09 2.75
CA GLY A 23 -7.12 -0.71 2.39
C GLY A 23 -7.00 -0.54 0.88
N HIS A 24 -6.89 0.70 0.43
CA HIS A 24 -6.89 1.03 -0.99
C HIS A 24 -5.90 2.14 -1.33
N LEU A 25 -5.64 2.32 -2.62
CA LEU A 25 -4.79 3.37 -3.14
C LEU A 25 -5.64 4.54 -3.61
N LYS A 26 -5.26 5.77 -3.24
CA LYS A 26 -5.83 6.99 -3.77
C LYS A 26 -4.78 7.77 -4.54
N PHE A 27 -4.92 7.81 -5.86
CA PHE A 27 -4.01 8.53 -6.76
C PHE A 27 -3.88 10.02 -6.37
N SER A 28 -2.64 10.54 -6.46
CA SER A 28 -2.34 11.95 -6.20
C SER A 28 -1.37 12.49 -7.26
N PRO A 29 -1.80 13.44 -8.11
CA PRO A 29 -0.93 14.12 -9.06
C PRO A 29 0.19 14.92 -8.39
N GLU A 30 -0.11 15.53 -7.23
CA GLU A 30 0.85 16.32 -6.46
C GLU A 30 1.98 15.44 -5.93
N LEU A 31 1.64 14.33 -5.25
CA LEU A 31 2.66 13.36 -4.83
C LEU A 31 3.43 12.81 -6.03
N THR A 32 2.76 12.62 -7.18
CA THR A 32 3.43 12.08 -8.38
C THR A 32 4.50 13.03 -8.88
N ARG A 33 4.20 14.34 -8.90
CA ARG A 33 5.18 15.37 -9.22
C ARG A 33 6.32 15.38 -8.19
N ASP A 34 6.00 15.38 -6.91
CA ASP A 34 7.01 15.49 -5.86
C ASP A 34 7.99 14.30 -5.87
N PHE A 35 7.47 13.07 -6.04
CA PHE A 35 8.31 11.88 -6.26
C PHE A 35 9.13 11.99 -7.56
N GLY A 36 8.52 12.44 -8.66
CA GLY A 36 9.22 12.63 -9.93
C GLY A 36 10.34 13.66 -9.87
N GLU A 37 10.23 14.65 -8.99
CA GLU A 37 11.25 15.66 -8.71
C GLU A 37 12.26 15.23 -7.64
N GLY A 38 12.18 13.99 -7.13
CA GLY A 38 13.08 13.48 -6.10
C GLY A 38 12.85 14.11 -4.72
N ARG A 39 11.62 14.54 -4.43
CA ARG A 39 11.22 15.16 -3.15
C ARG A 39 10.14 14.33 -2.44
N PRO A 40 10.40 13.05 -2.11
CA PRO A 40 9.43 12.24 -1.41
C PRO A 40 9.14 12.81 0.00
N PRO A 41 7.92 12.69 0.55
CA PRO A 41 7.60 13.30 1.84
C PRO A 41 8.47 12.74 2.99
N PRO A 42 9.21 13.57 3.74
CA PRO A 42 10.24 13.11 4.68
C PRO A 42 9.68 12.44 5.96
N GLU A 43 8.39 12.60 6.23
CA GLU A 43 7.72 12.08 7.41
C GLU A 43 7.59 10.56 7.43
N TYR A 44 7.72 9.88 6.29
CA TYR A 44 7.53 8.44 6.17
C TYR A 44 8.82 7.61 6.41
N ARG A 45 8.65 6.36 6.85
CA ARG A 45 9.68 5.31 6.71
C ARG A 45 9.58 4.68 5.33
N TYR A 46 10.69 4.60 4.62
CA TYR A 46 10.70 4.15 3.23
C TYR A 46 11.12 2.71 3.07
N TYR A 47 10.49 2.02 2.12
CA TYR A 47 10.82 0.67 1.75
C TYR A 47 10.77 0.48 0.23
N ALA A 48 11.60 -0.40 -0.30
CA ALA A 48 11.53 -0.85 -1.69
C ALA A 48 11.36 -2.37 -1.77
N THR A 49 10.74 -2.82 -2.86
CA THR A 49 10.58 -4.25 -3.18
C THR A 49 11.11 -4.56 -4.58
N GLY A 50 11.50 -5.81 -4.82
CA GLY A 50 12.15 -6.23 -6.08
C GLY A 50 13.67 -6.18 -6.00
N ARG A 51 14.33 -5.97 -7.15
CA ARG A 51 15.80 -5.95 -7.25
C ARG A 51 16.34 -4.65 -6.66
N GLU A 52 17.54 -4.71 -6.09
CA GLU A 52 18.14 -3.59 -5.36
C GLU A 52 18.28 -2.30 -6.19
N ASN A 53 18.77 -2.43 -7.43
CA ASN A 53 18.97 -1.31 -8.36
C ASN A 53 17.79 -1.07 -9.32
N LEU A 54 16.73 -1.88 -9.23
CA LEU A 54 15.61 -1.87 -10.16
C LEU A 54 14.35 -2.36 -9.43
N PRO A 55 13.87 -1.60 -8.42
CA PRO A 55 12.74 -1.99 -7.60
C PRO A 55 11.44 -2.02 -8.40
N ASN A 56 10.51 -2.88 -8.02
CA ASN A 56 9.17 -2.90 -8.61
C ASN A 56 8.28 -1.77 -8.05
N ALA A 57 8.53 -1.35 -6.81
CA ALA A 57 7.82 -0.27 -6.15
C ALA A 57 8.60 0.27 -4.95
N VAL A 58 8.28 1.51 -4.57
CA VAL A 58 8.71 2.17 -3.34
C VAL A 58 7.47 2.54 -2.54
N ILE A 59 7.49 2.33 -1.23
CA ILE A 59 6.43 2.76 -0.31
C ILE A 59 7.02 3.62 0.80
N GLY A 60 6.26 4.61 1.24
CA GLY A 60 6.48 5.31 2.49
C GLY A 60 5.36 4.93 3.47
N ILE A 61 5.68 4.58 4.69
CA ILE A 61 4.71 4.21 5.73
C ILE A 61 4.83 5.19 6.89
N ASP A 62 3.68 5.69 7.38
CA ASP A 62 3.65 6.59 8.53
C ASP A 62 4.37 5.92 9.71
N ARG A 63 5.26 6.68 10.36
CA ARG A 63 6.12 6.18 11.45
C ARG A 63 5.32 5.54 12.58
N LYS A 64 4.04 5.87 12.77
CA LYS A 64 3.22 5.20 13.81
C LYS A 64 2.91 3.74 13.47
N TYR A 65 3.02 3.32 12.21
CA TYR A 65 2.82 1.95 11.75
C TYR A 65 4.13 1.20 11.52
N GLN A 66 4.04 -0.13 11.52
CA GLN A 66 5.15 -1.03 11.25
C GLN A 66 4.82 -1.89 10.03
N GLN A 67 5.58 -1.75 8.94
CA GLN A 67 5.42 -2.61 7.78
C GLN A 67 6.02 -3.98 8.06
N ARG A 68 5.19 -5.02 8.00
CA ARG A 68 5.57 -6.41 8.38
C ARG A 68 5.73 -7.37 7.22
N ALA A 69 5.32 -6.99 6.00
CA ALA A 69 5.46 -7.88 4.86
C ALA A 69 6.95 -8.05 4.50
N ARG A 70 7.41 -9.31 4.40
CA ARG A 70 8.83 -9.69 4.26
C ARG A 70 9.50 -9.26 2.94
N PHE A 71 8.72 -8.84 1.96
CA PHE A 71 9.20 -8.50 0.61
C PHE A 71 9.72 -7.06 0.49
N TRP A 72 9.78 -6.34 1.60
CA TRP A 72 10.15 -4.93 1.66
C TRP A 72 11.47 -4.77 2.39
N ARG A 73 12.40 -4.08 1.74
CA ARG A 73 13.67 -3.67 2.33
C ARG A 73 13.57 -2.21 2.71
N GLU A 74 13.86 -1.89 3.96
CA GLU A 74 13.88 -0.52 4.45
C GLU A 74 15.01 0.28 3.79
N ILE A 75 14.74 1.55 3.49
CA ILE A 75 15.69 2.50 2.92
C ILE A 75 15.61 3.78 3.76
N ASP A 76 16.77 4.37 4.07
CA ASP A 76 16.82 5.62 4.81
C ASP A 76 16.19 6.77 4.00
N ALA A 77 15.33 7.55 4.65
CA ALA A 77 14.51 8.58 4.01
C ALA A 77 15.32 9.75 3.43
N GLY A 78 16.53 10.00 3.92
CA GLY A 78 17.42 11.06 3.46
C GLY A 78 18.54 10.58 2.54
N SER A 79 18.56 9.29 2.20
CA SER A 79 19.66 8.68 1.45
C SER A 79 19.54 8.87 -0.06
N GLU A 80 20.69 8.90 -0.73
CA GLU A 80 20.76 8.80 -2.20
C GLU A 80 20.16 7.48 -2.71
N ASP A 81 20.17 6.43 -1.91
CA ASP A 81 19.58 5.13 -2.26
C ASP A 81 18.06 5.23 -2.44
N LEU A 82 17.37 6.05 -1.64
CA LEU A 82 15.94 6.30 -1.84
C LEU A 82 15.69 7.01 -3.17
N ILE A 83 16.45 8.06 -3.46
CA ILE A 83 16.32 8.81 -4.72
C ILE A 83 16.59 7.88 -5.91
N ARG A 84 17.62 7.05 -5.83
CA ARG A 84 17.95 6.04 -6.84
C ARG A 84 16.82 5.02 -7.00
N ALA A 85 16.23 4.55 -5.91
CA ALA A 85 15.10 3.62 -5.96
C ALA A 85 13.86 4.23 -6.62
N ILE A 86 13.56 5.51 -6.34
CA ILE A 86 12.44 6.25 -6.94
C ILE A 86 12.64 6.42 -8.45
N GLN A 87 13.86 6.79 -8.87
CA GLN A 87 14.20 7.03 -10.27
C GLN A 87 14.27 5.75 -11.11
N ASN A 88 14.60 4.61 -10.49
CA ASN A 88 14.81 3.34 -11.18
C ASN A 88 13.70 2.31 -10.93
N VAL A 89 12.47 2.74 -10.64
CA VAL A 89 11.33 1.80 -10.59
C VAL A 89 11.20 1.09 -11.94
N PHE A 90 11.03 -0.24 -11.89
CA PHE A 90 10.96 -1.08 -13.07
C PHE A 90 9.87 -0.60 -14.03
N PRO A 91 10.22 -0.25 -15.28
CA PRO A 91 9.24 0.20 -16.25
C PRO A 91 8.35 -0.97 -16.68
N TYR A 92 7.05 -0.72 -16.82
CA TYR A 92 6.10 -1.69 -17.33
C TYR A 92 5.24 -1.04 -18.42
N ARG A 93 5.14 -1.67 -19.59
CA ARG A 93 4.33 -1.20 -20.74
C ARG A 93 4.57 0.26 -21.16
N LEU A 94 5.80 0.76 -21.00
CA LEU A 94 6.18 2.16 -21.28
C LEU A 94 5.41 3.20 -20.43
N GLU A 95 4.78 2.77 -19.34
CA GLU A 95 4.11 3.66 -18.40
C GLU A 95 5.10 4.23 -17.38
N SER A 96 4.88 5.49 -17.02
CA SER A 96 5.61 6.14 -15.93
C SER A 96 5.03 5.75 -14.57
N PRO A 97 5.85 5.63 -13.53
CA PRO A 97 5.36 5.42 -12.18
C PRO A 97 4.50 6.59 -11.73
N ARG A 98 3.54 6.28 -10.86
CA ARG A 98 2.64 7.26 -10.24
C ARG A 98 2.60 7.09 -8.73
N ALA A 99 2.34 8.18 -8.03
CA ALA A 99 2.18 8.18 -6.58
C ALA A 99 0.71 8.11 -6.17
N SER A 100 0.44 7.39 -5.09
CA SER A 100 -0.87 7.30 -4.44
C SER A 100 -0.72 7.33 -2.94
N TYR A 101 -1.71 7.86 -2.22
CA TYR A 101 -1.84 7.62 -0.79
C TYR A 101 -2.24 6.16 -0.54
N LEU A 102 -1.60 5.53 0.44
CA LEU A 102 -2.03 4.27 1.03
C LEU A 102 -3.08 4.58 2.08
N LEU A 103 -4.28 4.03 1.91
CA LEU A 103 -5.38 4.21 2.83
C LEU A 103 -5.64 2.91 3.63
N SER A 104 -5.92 3.05 4.92
CA SER A 104 -6.44 1.95 5.75
C SER A 104 -7.85 1.55 5.29
N PRO A 105 -8.40 0.42 5.76
CA PRO A 105 -9.80 0.06 5.52
C PRO A 105 -10.79 1.16 5.98
N ASP A 106 -10.43 1.90 7.03
CA ASP A 106 -11.23 2.99 7.59
C ASP A 106 -11.07 4.32 6.82
N GLY A 107 -10.16 4.36 5.83
CA GLY A 107 -9.91 5.53 4.98
C GLY A 107 -8.82 6.48 5.47
N ASP A 108 -8.13 6.15 6.58
CA ASP A 108 -7.00 6.94 7.07
C ASP A 108 -5.80 6.84 6.12
N ILE A 109 -5.09 7.95 5.91
CA ILE A 109 -3.79 7.90 5.23
C ILE A 109 -2.77 7.26 6.16
N ILE A 110 -2.19 6.16 5.70
CA ILE A 110 -1.17 5.40 6.43
C ILE A 110 0.19 5.40 5.74
N GLY A 111 0.27 6.01 4.55
CA GLY A 111 1.49 6.06 3.77
C GLY A 111 1.31 6.54 2.34
N VAL A 112 2.33 6.30 1.53
CA VAL A 112 2.42 6.61 0.11
C VAL A 112 2.96 5.42 -0.68
N PHE A 113 2.57 5.32 -1.94
CA PHE A 113 2.89 4.22 -2.84
C PHE A 113 3.35 4.76 -4.20
N TRP A 114 4.58 4.44 -4.60
CA TRP A 114 5.21 4.84 -5.85
C TRP A 114 5.52 3.62 -6.72
N SER A 115 4.81 3.49 -7.84
CA SER A 115 4.90 2.32 -8.71
C SER A 115 4.26 2.58 -10.07
N VAL A 116 4.66 1.82 -11.08
CA VAL A 116 3.93 1.76 -12.37
C VAL A 116 2.62 0.98 -12.21
N ILE A 117 2.66 -0.16 -11.49
CA ILE A 117 1.47 -0.94 -11.15
C ILE A 117 0.73 -0.26 -10.02
N TYR A 118 -0.56 -0.06 -10.17
CA TYR A 118 -1.34 0.84 -9.32
C TYR A 118 -2.42 0.16 -8.47
N TRP A 119 -2.17 -1.10 -8.14
CA TRP A 119 -2.93 -1.82 -7.14
C TRP A 119 -2.00 -2.51 -6.16
N THR A 120 -2.50 -2.72 -4.95
CA THR A 120 -1.91 -3.61 -3.97
C THR A 120 -2.99 -3.99 -2.95
N ASN A 121 -2.72 -5.02 -2.16
CA ASN A 121 -3.52 -5.35 -0.99
C ASN A 121 -2.87 -4.71 0.23
N VAL A 122 -3.66 -3.92 0.95
CA VAL A 122 -3.29 -3.33 2.24
C VAL A 122 -4.12 -4.00 3.32
N ARG A 123 -3.46 -4.58 4.32
CA ARG A 123 -4.13 -5.15 5.50
C ARG A 123 -3.56 -4.54 6.77
N MET A 124 -4.46 -4.19 7.69
CA MET A 124 -4.08 -3.78 9.04
C MET A 124 -3.95 -5.02 9.93
N GLY A 125 -2.90 -5.07 10.74
CA GLY A 125 -2.68 -6.07 11.78
C GLY A 125 -3.00 -5.54 13.17
N LYS A 126 -2.51 -6.26 14.19
CA LYS A 126 -2.51 -5.77 15.57
C LYS A 126 -1.37 -4.75 15.76
N ASP A 127 -1.44 -3.95 16.82
CA ASP A 127 -0.31 -3.12 17.29
C ASP A 127 0.28 -2.17 16.22
N ASN A 128 -0.58 -1.58 15.39
CA ASN A 128 -0.21 -0.71 14.26
C ASN A 128 0.64 -1.40 13.18
N ASP A 129 0.59 -2.72 13.09
CA ASP A 129 1.16 -3.43 11.95
C ASP A 129 0.36 -3.11 10.68
N VAL A 130 1.10 -2.87 9.60
CA VAL A 130 0.55 -2.83 8.25
C VAL A 130 1.22 -3.93 7.42
N TYR A 131 0.45 -4.48 6.50
CA TYR A 131 0.88 -5.48 5.53
C TYR A 131 0.51 -4.96 4.15
N VAL A 132 1.42 -4.21 3.53
CA VAL A 132 1.33 -3.85 2.11
C VAL A 132 1.96 -4.96 1.30
N LEU A 133 1.22 -5.62 0.42
CA LEU A 133 1.81 -6.62 -0.48
C LEU A 133 2.56 -5.94 -1.64
N PRO A 134 3.60 -6.55 -2.21
CA PRO A 134 4.19 -6.06 -3.45
C PRO A 134 3.14 -5.99 -4.56
N PRO A 135 3.17 -4.95 -5.42
CA PRO A 135 2.32 -4.95 -6.61
C PRO A 135 2.72 -6.11 -7.53
N ARG A 136 1.73 -6.74 -8.15
CA ARG A 136 1.94 -7.78 -9.18
C ARG A 136 1.32 -7.35 -10.50
N PRO A 137 2.01 -7.56 -11.64
CA PRO A 137 1.43 -7.32 -12.95
C PRO A 137 0.17 -8.19 -13.18
N PRO A 138 -0.88 -7.67 -13.85
CA PRO A 138 -2.11 -8.42 -14.14
C PRO A 138 -1.89 -9.74 -14.90
N ASP A 139 -0.87 -9.77 -15.76
CA ASP A 139 -0.53 -10.91 -16.61
C ASP A 139 0.25 -12.00 -15.88
N THR A 140 0.59 -11.80 -14.60
CA THR A 140 1.30 -12.80 -13.76
C THR A 140 0.39 -13.69 -12.94
N ASP A 141 -0.94 -13.54 -13.03
CA ASP A 141 -1.91 -14.40 -12.32
C ASP A 141 -1.96 -15.86 -12.85
N GLY A 142 -1.14 -16.18 -13.86
CA GLY A 142 -1.02 -17.50 -14.48
C GLY A 142 0.29 -18.23 -14.18
N GLY A 143 0.67 -18.41 -12.92
CA GLY A 143 1.49 -19.58 -12.54
C GLY A 143 2.92 -19.36 -12.04
N GLU A 144 3.14 -18.52 -11.03
CA GLU A 144 4.32 -18.69 -10.17
C GLU A 144 3.91 -18.76 -8.69
N THR A 145 3.59 -19.99 -8.28
CA THR A 145 3.80 -20.40 -6.89
C THR A 145 5.31 -20.51 -6.70
N ILE A 146 5.95 -19.49 -6.13
CA ILE A 146 7.29 -19.66 -5.56
C ILE A 146 7.18 -19.38 -4.06
N ILE A 147 6.91 -20.47 -3.35
CA ILE A 147 7.27 -20.68 -1.95
C ILE A 147 8.78 -20.95 -1.96
N PRO A 148 9.55 -20.35 -1.05
CA PRO A 148 10.13 -21.17 0.01
C PRO A 148 9.58 -20.82 1.40
#